data_AF-A0A351QU35-F1
#
_entry.id   AF-A0A351QU35-F1
#
_cell.length_a   1.000
_cell.length_b   1.000
_cell.length_c   1.000
_cell.angle_alpha   90.00
_cell.angle_beta   90.00
_cell.angle_gamma   90.00
#
_symmetry.space_group_name_H-M   'P 1'
#
loop_
_entity.id
_entity.type
_entity.pdbx_description
1 polymer ?
#
loop_
_entity_poly.entity_id
_entity_poly.type
_entity_poly.pdbx_seq_one_letter_code
_entity_poly.pdbx_strand_id
1 'polypeptide(L)'
;MKNEISKVIPNSIAEEVDIEVGDRLLRINENDVKDIIDYKFLITDEVLLLEVEKKDGEIWEIEIEKDYDEDLGIVFREGIIDKPMTCHNDCIFCFIDQLPKGMRETLYFKDDDSRLSFLQGNFLTLTNMKEEDIERIIKYKISPINVSVHTTNPELRVRMLNNRFAGKIYDILKRLSAAGIKMNTQIVCCPGINDGEELVSTIEDLYRLYPNVNSVAVVPLGITKHREGLKKLNLFTQETSLKQINLVKELQKKYYEESGTPFVRLSDEFYIVSGEQLPDSEHYQGFEQIEDGVGMATLLKDTIDTTLPDLKKDGVGSFTFVTGALVYPEIVHIKDKIQRLNNNINITVEEIPNKFFGETITVTGLLTGIDIINTLKEREVG
;
A
#
# COMPACT_ATOMS: atom_id res chain seq x y z
N MET A 1 -8.26 25.65 6.66
CA MET A 1 -9.51 25.94 7.38
C MET A 1 -10.41 24.75 7.14
N LYS A 2 -11.01 24.18 8.19
CA LYS A 2 -11.77 22.93 8.05
C LYS A 2 -12.95 23.13 7.09
N ASN A 3 -13.17 22.17 6.21
CA ASN A 3 -14.35 22.03 5.36
C ASN A 3 -14.58 23.15 4.31
N GLU A 4 -13.55 23.92 3.96
CA GLU A 4 -13.65 24.96 2.91
C GLU A 4 -13.71 24.32 1.51
N ILE A 5 -14.69 24.74 0.72
CA ILE A 5 -14.91 24.27 -0.66
C ILE A 5 -13.95 25.00 -1.59
N SER A 6 -13.09 24.25 -2.29
CA SER A 6 -12.12 24.80 -3.24
C SER A 6 -12.57 24.77 -4.69
N LYS A 7 -13.48 23.84 -5.02
CA LYS A 7 -14.01 23.67 -6.37
C LYS A 7 -15.38 23.02 -6.29
N VAL A 8 -16.27 23.47 -7.17
CA VAL A 8 -17.57 22.85 -7.46
C VAL A 8 -17.52 22.31 -8.87
N ILE A 9 -18.02 21.08 -9.08
CA ILE A 9 -18.02 20.43 -10.38
C ILE A 9 -19.15 21.02 -11.24
N PRO A 10 -18.92 21.37 -12.52
CA PRO A 10 -19.98 21.85 -13.40
C PRO A 10 -21.06 20.78 -13.64
N ASN A 11 -22.33 21.18 -13.69
CA ASN A 11 -23.52 20.33 -13.76
C ASN A 11 -23.61 19.33 -12.60
N SER A 12 -23.26 19.77 -11.39
CA SER A 12 -23.44 18.98 -10.17
C SER A 12 -24.54 19.57 -9.31
N ILE A 13 -25.08 18.76 -8.39
CA ILE A 13 -26.08 19.20 -7.41
C ILE A 13 -25.61 20.43 -6.64
N ALA A 14 -24.32 20.49 -6.27
CA ALA A 14 -23.76 21.65 -5.58
C ALA A 14 -23.86 22.94 -6.38
N GLU A 15 -23.71 22.89 -7.72
CA GLU A 15 -23.94 24.06 -8.56
C GLU A 15 -25.42 24.43 -8.65
N GLU A 16 -26.31 23.45 -8.73
CA GLU A 16 -27.77 23.66 -8.81
C GLU A 16 -28.35 24.30 -7.54
N VAL A 17 -27.76 24.00 -6.38
CA VAL A 17 -28.19 24.55 -5.08
C VAL A 17 -27.34 25.75 -4.62
N ASP A 18 -26.67 26.41 -5.57
CA ASP A 18 -25.90 27.64 -5.36
C ASP A 18 -24.77 27.52 -4.32
N ILE A 19 -24.15 26.34 -4.15
CA ILE A 19 -22.92 26.19 -3.37
C ILE A 19 -21.75 26.74 -4.18
N GLU A 20 -20.93 27.59 -3.55
CA GLU A 20 -19.83 28.27 -4.22
C GLU A 20 -18.45 27.91 -3.65
N VAL A 21 -17.41 28.14 -4.45
CA VAL A 21 -16.02 28.10 -3.99
C VAL A 21 -15.81 29.12 -2.88
N GLY A 22 -15.34 28.68 -1.72
CA GLY A 22 -15.11 29.50 -0.52
C GLY A 22 -16.17 29.31 0.57
N ASP A 23 -17.30 28.66 0.26
CA ASP A 23 -18.28 28.23 1.25
C ASP A 23 -17.72 27.11 2.15
N ARG A 24 -18.32 26.90 3.32
CA ARG A 24 -17.92 25.83 4.25
C ARG A 24 -19.08 24.93 4.61
N LEU A 25 -18.89 23.63 4.46
CA LEU A 25 -19.87 22.65 4.90
C LEU A 25 -19.72 22.37 6.40
N LEU A 26 -20.78 22.62 7.18
CA LEU A 26 -20.79 22.43 8.63
C LEU A 26 -21.39 21.08 9.01
N ARG A 27 -22.61 20.80 8.53
CA ARG A 27 -23.38 19.60 8.89
C ARG A 27 -24.11 18.99 7.71
N ILE A 28 -24.39 17.70 7.83
CA ILE A 28 -25.31 16.96 6.98
C ILE A 28 -26.24 16.16 7.90
N ASN A 29 -27.56 16.28 7.73
CA ASN A 29 -28.57 15.54 8.50
C ASN A 29 -28.33 15.63 10.02
N GLU A 30 -28.16 16.86 10.54
CA GLU A 30 -27.85 17.18 11.95
C GLU A 30 -26.49 16.66 12.48
N ASN A 31 -25.69 15.99 11.65
CA ASN A 31 -24.39 15.46 12.04
C ASN A 31 -23.25 16.40 11.60
N ASP A 32 -22.30 16.67 12.50
CA ASP A 32 -21.10 17.46 12.18
C ASP A 32 -20.21 16.72 11.17
N VAL A 33 -19.81 17.40 10.10
CA VAL A 33 -18.84 16.87 9.12
C VAL A 33 -17.43 17.19 9.61
N LYS A 34 -16.72 16.23 10.23
CA LYS A 34 -15.37 16.50 10.78
C LYS A 34 -14.26 16.23 9.78
N ASP A 35 -14.47 15.27 8.90
CA ASP A 35 -13.53 14.89 7.86
C ASP A 35 -14.23 14.28 6.62
N ILE A 36 -13.42 13.88 5.65
CA ILE A 36 -13.88 13.31 4.38
C ILE A 36 -14.66 12.00 4.53
N ILE A 37 -14.42 11.21 5.59
CA ILE A 37 -15.18 9.97 5.81
C ILE A 37 -16.60 10.34 6.24
N ASP A 38 -16.74 11.29 7.18
CA ASP A 38 -18.07 11.76 7.61
C ASP A 38 -18.83 12.31 6.40
N TYR A 39 -18.18 13.12 5.55
CA TYR A 39 -18.79 13.59 4.31
C TYR A 39 -19.24 12.43 3.42
N LYS A 40 -18.33 11.50 3.07
CA LYS A 40 -18.65 10.38 2.17
C LYS A 40 -19.72 9.44 2.72
N PHE A 41 -19.82 9.29 4.03
CA PHE A 41 -20.86 8.50 4.68
C PHE A 41 -22.19 9.25 4.72
N LEU A 42 -22.21 10.53 5.10
CA LEU A 42 -23.45 11.26 5.26
C LEU A 42 -24.11 11.58 3.92
N ILE A 43 -23.34 11.75 2.84
CA ILE A 43 -23.91 11.95 1.50
C ILE A 43 -24.56 10.70 0.90
N THR A 44 -24.45 9.51 1.50
CA THR A 44 -25.12 8.34 0.91
C THR A 44 -26.63 8.32 1.17
N ASP A 45 -27.15 9.17 2.06
CA ASP A 45 -28.60 9.28 2.24
C ASP A 45 -29.25 9.92 0.99
N GLU A 46 -30.46 9.47 0.65
CA GLU A 46 -31.24 10.00 -0.50
C GLU A 46 -31.77 11.41 -0.22
N VAL A 47 -32.05 11.73 1.05
CA VAL A 47 -32.50 13.05 1.50
C VAL A 47 -31.46 13.64 2.44
N LEU A 48 -30.91 14.78 2.05
CA LEU A 48 -29.84 15.47 2.75
C LEU A 48 -30.27 16.88 3.15
N LEU A 49 -30.10 17.22 4.42
CA LEU A 49 -30.17 18.59 4.92
C LEU A 49 -28.74 19.09 5.18
N LEU A 50 -28.23 19.94 4.30
CA LEU A 50 -26.90 20.55 4.42
C LEU A 50 -26.97 21.86 5.21
N GLU A 51 -26.06 22.06 6.16
CA GLU A 51 -25.77 23.38 6.74
C GLU A 51 -24.47 23.91 6.15
N VAL A 52 -24.54 25.02 5.39
CA VAL A 52 -23.41 25.63 4.70
C VAL A 52 -23.19 27.07 5.17
N GLU A 53 -21.99 27.39 5.67
CA GLU A 53 -21.56 28.76 5.98
C GLU A 53 -21.08 29.44 4.69
N LYS A 54 -21.78 30.48 4.25
CA LYS A 54 -21.39 31.34 3.12
C LYS A 54 -20.22 32.25 3.48
N LYS A 55 -19.59 32.84 2.48
CA LYS A 55 -18.42 33.74 2.64
C LYS A 55 -18.69 34.97 3.52
N ASP A 56 -19.94 35.42 3.58
CA ASP A 56 -20.39 36.53 4.41
C ASP A 56 -20.70 36.12 5.87
N GLY A 57 -20.64 34.83 6.17
CA GLY A 57 -20.92 34.24 7.48
C GLY A 57 -22.39 33.86 7.68
N GLU A 58 -23.25 34.00 6.67
CA GLU A 58 -24.61 33.47 6.75
C GLU A 58 -24.60 31.94 6.68
N ILE A 59 -25.46 31.30 7.48
CA ILE A 59 -25.62 29.84 7.46
C ILE A 59 -26.88 29.54 6.63
N TRP A 60 -26.70 28.78 5.56
CA TRP A 60 -27.77 28.32 4.70
C TRP A 60 -28.11 26.87 5.03
N GLU A 61 -29.39 26.57 5.15
CA GLU A 61 -29.93 25.21 5.22
C GLU A 61 -30.46 24.83 3.83
N ILE A 62 -29.91 23.77 3.25
CA ILE A 62 -30.22 23.33 1.89
C ILE A 62 -30.72 21.89 1.95
N GLU A 63 -31.96 21.66 1.54
CA GLU A 63 -32.53 20.32 1.40
C GLU A 63 -32.29 19.80 -0.03
N ILE A 64 -31.74 18.59 -0.13
CA ILE A 64 -31.37 17.94 -1.39
C ILE A 64 -31.99 16.55 -1.39
N GLU A 65 -32.66 16.21 -2.48
CA GLU A 65 -33.10 14.85 -2.79
C GLU A 65 -32.26 14.35 -3.98
N LYS A 66 -31.62 13.19 -3.83
CA LYS A 66 -30.72 12.63 -4.84
C LYS A 66 -30.76 11.11 -4.84
N ASP A 67 -30.23 10.50 -5.89
CA ASP A 67 -30.00 9.06 -5.90
C ASP A 67 -28.87 8.69 -4.91
N TYR A 68 -28.94 7.49 -4.32
CA TYR A 68 -28.00 7.02 -3.29
C TYR A 68 -26.52 7.13 -3.72
N ASP A 69 -26.21 6.87 -4.99
CA ASP A 69 -24.87 6.88 -5.57
C ASP A 69 -24.45 8.22 -6.20
N GLU A 70 -25.34 9.21 -6.23
CA GLU A 70 -25.06 10.52 -6.79
C GLU A 70 -24.20 11.36 -5.84
N ASP A 71 -23.09 11.94 -6.34
CA ASP A 71 -22.21 12.82 -5.55
C ASP A 71 -22.70 14.28 -5.68
N LEU A 72 -22.53 15.07 -4.62
CA LEU A 72 -22.89 16.48 -4.62
C LEU A 72 -21.98 17.32 -5.54
N GLY A 73 -20.79 16.82 -5.88
CA GLY A 73 -19.84 17.53 -6.75
C GLY A 73 -19.00 18.60 -6.03
N ILE A 74 -18.85 18.46 -4.72
CA ILE A 74 -18.04 19.35 -3.87
C ILE A 74 -16.61 18.83 -3.78
N VAL A 75 -15.62 19.72 -4.00
CA VAL A 75 -14.20 19.42 -3.79
C VAL A 75 -13.62 20.33 -2.71
N PHE A 76 -13.26 19.75 -1.58
CA PHE A 76 -12.67 20.47 -0.46
C PHE A 76 -11.21 20.87 -0.72
N ARG A 77 -10.81 21.98 -0.09
CA ARG A 77 -9.46 22.55 -0.19
C ARG A 77 -8.36 21.61 0.29
N GLU A 78 -8.65 20.84 1.33
CA GLU A 78 -7.80 19.75 1.80
C GLU A 78 -8.47 18.44 1.35
N GLY A 79 -7.73 17.56 0.67
CA GLY A 79 -8.30 16.35 0.05
C GLY A 79 -8.93 15.35 1.03
N ILE A 80 -8.58 15.45 2.32
CA ILE A 80 -9.21 14.71 3.42
C ILE A 80 -9.92 15.64 4.44
N ILE A 81 -10.18 16.88 4.03
CA ILE A 81 -10.86 17.93 4.80
C ILE A 81 -10.06 18.47 6.02
N ASP A 82 -9.01 17.76 6.45
CA ASP A 82 -8.04 18.17 7.48
C ASP A 82 -6.59 17.80 7.08
N LYS A 83 -5.62 18.11 7.95
CA LYS A 83 -4.23 17.66 7.78
C LYS A 83 -4.09 16.15 8.04
N PRO A 84 -3.26 15.44 7.26
CA PRO A 84 -2.95 14.03 7.52
C PRO A 84 -2.30 13.81 8.88
N MET A 85 -2.68 12.75 9.58
CA MET A 85 -2.05 12.32 10.83
C MET A 85 -0.68 11.68 10.55
N THR A 86 0.33 12.12 11.30
CA THR A 86 1.68 11.55 11.21
C THR A 86 1.85 10.35 12.13
N CYS A 87 2.54 9.31 11.64
CA CYS A 87 3.00 8.19 12.43
C CYS A 87 4.03 8.63 13.48
N HIS A 88 3.80 8.26 14.75
CA HIS A 88 4.72 8.52 15.86
C HIS A 88 5.61 7.31 16.21
N ASN A 89 5.57 6.25 15.39
CA ASN A 89 6.41 5.08 15.62
C ASN A 89 7.86 5.34 15.19
N ASP A 90 8.78 4.74 15.93
CA ASP A 90 10.22 4.77 15.68
C ASP A 90 10.69 3.34 15.40
N CYS A 91 10.15 2.77 14.32
CA CYS A 91 10.33 1.37 13.99
C CYS A 91 11.79 1.08 13.63
N ILE A 92 12.33 -0.03 14.14
CA ILE A 92 13.71 -0.46 13.83
C ILE A 92 13.95 -0.65 12.31
N PHE A 93 12.88 -0.94 11.57
CA PHE A 93 12.86 -1.19 10.12
C PHE A 93 12.22 -0.04 9.30
N CYS A 94 11.88 1.10 9.92
CA CYS A 94 11.21 2.20 9.21
C CYS A 94 12.04 2.63 7.99
N PHE A 95 11.48 2.59 6.78
CA PHE A 95 12.20 2.98 5.57
C PHE A 95 12.44 4.49 5.51
N ILE A 96 11.47 5.29 5.99
CA ILE A 96 11.52 6.76 5.98
C ILE A 96 12.68 7.28 6.84
N ASP A 97 12.96 6.66 7.98
CA ASP A 97 14.10 7.05 8.86
C ASP A 97 15.47 6.81 8.22
N GLN A 98 15.52 6.02 7.14
CA GLN A 98 16.73 5.69 6.38
C GLN A 98 16.82 6.50 5.08
N LEU A 99 15.97 7.50 4.88
CA LEU A 99 16.08 8.38 3.73
C LEU A 99 17.26 9.34 3.93
N PRO A 100 18.08 9.59 2.90
CA PRO A 100 19.12 10.61 2.98
C PRO A 100 18.50 11.98 3.22
N LYS A 101 19.26 12.90 3.81
CA LYS A 101 18.83 14.30 4.01
C LYS A 101 18.75 15.06 2.68
N GLY A 102 17.88 16.07 2.61
CA GLY A 102 17.76 16.99 1.47
C GLY A 102 16.87 16.50 0.32
N MET A 103 16.07 15.46 0.54
CA MET A 103 15.01 15.05 -0.39
C MET A 103 13.77 15.95 -0.24
N ARG A 104 12.78 15.77 -1.12
CA ARG A 104 11.49 16.47 -1.03
C ARG A 104 10.84 16.21 0.33
N GLU A 105 10.33 17.27 0.98
CA GLU A 105 9.74 17.19 2.32
C GLU A 105 8.63 16.14 2.42
N THR A 106 7.85 15.97 1.35
CA THR A 106 6.76 14.98 1.28
C THR A 106 7.22 13.53 1.41
N LEU A 107 8.49 13.21 1.12
CA LEU A 107 9.03 11.86 1.28
C LEU A 107 9.35 11.50 2.73
N TYR A 108 9.53 12.50 3.60
CA TYR A 108 9.78 12.28 5.02
C TYR A 108 8.49 12.18 5.85
N PHE A 109 7.33 12.33 5.22
CA PHE A 109 6.05 12.21 5.88
C PHE A 109 5.75 10.73 6.17
N LYS A 110 5.72 10.36 7.46
CA LYS A 110 5.27 9.03 7.89
C LYS A 110 3.76 9.04 8.04
N ASP A 111 3.05 8.33 7.18
CA ASP A 111 1.60 8.21 7.26
C ASP A 111 1.17 7.15 8.29
N ASP A 112 0.07 7.42 8.99
CA ASP A 112 -0.68 6.48 9.84
C ASP A 112 -2.15 6.94 9.98
N ASP A 113 -2.70 7.57 8.94
CA ASP A 113 -4.04 8.17 8.94
C ASP A 113 -5.11 7.21 8.40
N SER A 114 -6.12 6.89 9.24
CA SER A 114 -7.20 5.97 8.85
C SER A 114 -8.03 6.45 7.66
N ARG A 115 -8.09 7.76 7.41
CA ARG A 115 -8.79 8.32 6.24
C ARG A 115 -8.06 8.01 4.95
N LEU A 116 -6.73 8.07 4.98
CA LEU A 116 -5.91 7.71 3.83
C LEU A 116 -5.90 6.19 3.61
N SER A 117 -6.03 5.39 4.67
CA SER A 117 -6.23 3.94 4.52
C SER A 117 -7.49 3.61 3.72
N PHE A 118 -8.62 4.27 4.04
CA PHE A 118 -9.87 4.07 3.32
C PHE A 118 -9.83 4.62 1.89
N LEU A 119 -9.31 5.84 1.70
CA LEU A 119 -9.37 6.52 0.40
C LEU A 119 -8.28 6.10 -0.59
N GLN A 120 -7.12 5.71 -0.08
CA GLN A 120 -5.91 5.46 -0.88
C GLN A 120 -5.32 4.07 -0.66
N GLY A 121 -5.90 3.26 0.23
CA GLY A 121 -5.38 1.93 0.55
C GLY A 121 -4.12 1.95 1.41
N ASN A 122 -3.78 3.07 2.05
CA ASN A 122 -2.59 3.16 2.92
C ASN A 122 -2.70 2.21 4.12
N PHE A 123 -1.56 1.75 4.61
CA PHE A 123 -1.52 0.84 5.76
C PHE A 123 -1.50 1.57 7.10
N LEU A 124 -2.29 1.06 8.05
CA LEU A 124 -2.35 1.56 9.41
C LEU A 124 -1.56 0.67 10.36
N THR A 125 -0.78 1.30 11.22
CA THR A 125 -0.14 0.60 12.34
C THR A 125 -1.09 0.44 13.54
N LEU A 126 -2.21 1.17 13.55
CA LEU A 126 -3.22 1.21 14.62
C LEU A 126 -2.65 1.63 15.99
N THR A 127 -1.44 2.19 16.05
CA THR A 127 -0.80 2.58 17.32
C THR A 127 -1.16 3.99 17.76
N ASN A 128 -1.51 4.86 16.82
CA ASN A 128 -1.78 6.28 17.06
C ASN A 128 -3.28 6.62 17.02
N MET A 129 -4.13 5.59 16.94
CA MET A 129 -5.58 5.74 16.90
C MET A 129 -6.16 5.86 18.31
N LYS A 130 -7.06 6.82 18.50
CA LYS A 130 -7.86 6.91 19.72
C LYS A 130 -8.99 5.89 19.68
N GLU A 131 -9.57 5.63 20.84
CA GLU A 131 -10.74 4.76 20.97
C GLU A 131 -11.90 5.23 20.09
N GLU A 132 -12.12 6.55 20.05
CA GLU A 132 -13.11 7.21 19.18
C GLU A 132 -12.90 6.88 17.70
N ASP A 133 -11.66 6.79 17.23
CA ASP A 133 -11.37 6.49 15.82
C ASP A 133 -11.69 5.03 15.48
N ILE A 134 -11.44 4.10 16.41
CA ILE A 134 -11.81 2.68 16.27
C ILE A 134 -13.34 2.54 16.25
N GLU A 135 -14.04 3.24 17.12
CA GLU A 135 -15.51 3.26 17.13
C GLU A 135 -16.08 3.84 15.83
N ARG A 136 -15.45 4.86 15.25
CA ARG A 136 -15.83 5.42 13.95
C ARG A 136 -15.67 4.40 12.82
N ILE A 137 -14.55 3.66 12.77
CA ILE A 137 -14.36 2.57 11.80
C ILE A 137 -15.51 1.57 11.89
N ILE A 138 -15.89 1.18 13.11
CA ILE A 138 -16.97 0.22 13.35
C ILE A 138 -18.34 0.81 12.97
N LYS A 139 -18.64 2.05 13.41
CA LYS A 139 -19.92 2.73 13.18
C LYS A 139 -20.19 2.91 11.69
N TYR A 140 -19.19 3.35 10.93
CA TYR A 140 -19.31 3.58 9.49
C TYR A 140 -19.00 2.35 8.65
N LYS A 141 -18.69 1.21 9.28
CA LYS A 141 -18.30 -0.04 8.63
C LYS A 141 -17.21 0.15 7.56
N ILE A 142 -16.20 0.96 7.88
CA ILE A 142 -15.08 1.26 6.99
C ILE A 142 -14.34 -0.05 6.69
N SER A 143 -14.49 -0.56 5.48
CA SER A 143 -14.03 -1.88 5.09
C SER A 143 -13.83 -1.94 3.56
N PRO A 144 -12.77 -2.59 3.06
CA PRO A 144 -11.66 -3.18 3.81
C PRO A 144 -10.70 -2.10 4.36
N ILE A 145 -9.90 -2.47 5.36
CA ILE A 145 -8.77 -1.65 5.83
C ILE A 145 -7.46 -2.43 5.71
N ASN A 146 -6.36 -1.71 5.51
CA ASN A 146 -5.02 -2.29 5.38
C ASN A 146 -4.24 -2.06 6.68
N VAL A 147 -3.71 -3.13 7.30
CA VAL A 147 -3.10 -3.08 8.64
C VAL A 147 -1.68 -3.63 8.65
N SER A 148 -0.73 -2.82 9.10
CA SER A 148 0.66 -3.21 9.33
C SER A 148 0.83 -3.87 10.70
N VAL A 149 0.73 -5.20 10.72
CA VAL A 149 0.75 -6.01 11.95
C VAL A 149 2.17 -6.23 12.44
N HIS A 150 3.07 -6.67 11.55
CA HIS A 150 4.46 -7.09 11.81
C HIS A 150 4.62 -8.30 12.76
N THR A 151 3.89 -8.37 13.86
CA THR A 151 3.80 -9.51 14.77
C THR A 151 2.59 -9.38 15.68
N THR A 152 1.96 -10.48 16.10
CA THR A 152 0.91 -10.47 17.13
C THR A 152 1.47 -10.53 18.55
N ASN A 153 2.76 -10.83 18.72
CA ASN A 153 3.46 -10.86 20.00
C ASN A 153 3.57 -9.43 20.58
N PRO A 154 2.88 -9.11 21.70
CA PRO A 154 2.80 -7.73 22.19
C PRO A 154 4.16 -7.14 22.56
N GLU A 155 5.01 -7.91 23.24
CA GLU A 155 6.32 -7.44 23.70
C GLU A 155 7.28 -7.24 22.52
N LEU A 156 7.27 -8.17 21.56
CA LEU A 156 8.06 -8.04 20.35
C LEU A 156 7.62 -6.83 19.53
N ARG A 157 6.31 -6.62 19.37
CA ARG A 157 5.79 -5.47 18.61
C ARG A 157 6.16 -4.13 19.24
N VAL A 158 6.05 -4.00 20.57
CA VAL A 158 6.48 -2.80 21.29
C VAL A 158 7.97 -2.51 21.05
N ARG A 159 8.83 -3.54 21.08
CA ARG A 159 10.27 -3.38 20.80
C ARG A 159 10.55 -3.04 19.34
N MET A 160 9.80 -3.61 18.40
CA MET A 160 10.01 -3.39 16.97
C MET A 160 9.58 -1.99 16.53
N LEU A 161 8.46 -1.48 17.04
CA LEU A 161 7.90 -0.16 16.70
C LEU A 161 8.39 0.97 17.62
N ASN A 162 9.11 0.60 18.70
CA ASN A 162 9.52 1.51 19.77
C ASN A 162 8.33 2.34 20.33
N ASN A 163 7.16 1.71 20.46
CA ASN A 163 5.93 2.34 20.91
C ASN A 163 5.21 1.47 21.95
N ARG A 164 5.01 2.01 23.15
CA ARG A 164 4.36 1.31 24.28
C ARG A 164 2.91 0.88 24.00
N PHE A 165 2.21 1.54 23.08
CA PHE A 165 0.83 1.22 22.71
C PHE A 165 0.75 0.12 21.65
N ALA A 166 1.87 -0.23 21.01
CA ALA A 166 1.88 -1.18 19.91
C ALA A 166 1.43 -2.59 20.29
N GLY A 167 1.55 -2.99 21.57
CA GLY A 167 1.17 -4.33 22.03
C GLY A 167 -0.32 -4.65 21.92
N LYS A 168 -1.20 -3.66 21.70
CA LYS A 168 -2.66 -3.83 21.68
C LYS A 168 -3.22 -4.32 20.33
N ILE A 169 -2.37 -4.51 19.32
CA ILE A 169 -2.81 -4.76 17.94
C ILE A 169 -3.81 -5.91 17.82
N TYR A 170 -3.54 -7.03 18.48
CA TYR A 170 -4.37 -8.22 18.34
C TYR A 170 -5.75 -8.04 18.97
N ASP A 171 -5.84 -7.28 20.07
CA ASP A 171 -7.12 -6.92 20.69
C ASP A 171 -7.95 -6.00 19.80
N ILE A 172 -7.30 -5.05 19.12
CA ILE A 172 -7.97 -4.17 18.15
C ILE A 172 -8.48 -4.98 16.95
N LEU A 173 -7.65 -5.87 16.38
CA LEU A 173 -8.04 -6.74 15.27
C LEU A 173 -9.22 -7.65 15.63
N LYS A 174 -9.25 -8.21 16.85
CA LYS A 174 -10.41 -8.98 17.34
C LYS A 174 -11.69 -8.13 17.38
N ARG A 175 -11.60 -6.88 17.86
CA ARG A 175 -12.76 -5.97 17.92
C ARG A 175 -13.28 -5.61 16.54
N LEU A 176 -12.38 -5.28 15.62
CA LEU A 176 -12.73 -4.97 14.22
C LEU A 176 -13.33 -6.19 13.51
N SER A 177 -12.75 -7.38 13.73
CA SER A 177 -13.29 -8.64 13.22
C SER A 177 -14.69 -8.93 13.80
N ALA A 178 -14.91 -8.73 15.10
CA ALA A 178 -16.24 -8.91 15.71
C ALA A 178 -17.29 -7.96 15.14
N ALA A 179 -16.88 -6.78 14.66
CA ALA A 179 -17.74 -5.82 13.96
C ALA A 179 -17.95 -6.15 12.47
N GLY A 180 -17.31 -7.20 11.94
CA GLY A 180 -17.42 -7.61 10.54
C GLY A 180 -16.57 -6.80 9.56
N ILE A 181 -15.60 -6.03 10.05
CA ILE A 181 -14.69 -5.24 9.21
C ILE A 181 -13.69 -6.17 8.51
N LYS A 182 -13.55 -6.05 7.19
CA LYS A 182 -12.53 -6.78 6.42
C LYS A 182 -11.18 -6.09 6.54
N MET A 183 -10.12 -6.89 6.67
CA MET A 183 -8.76 -6.42 6.95
C MET A 183 -7.75 -7.19 6.11
N ASN A 184 -7.02 -6.48 5.24
CA ASN A 184 -5.78 -7.01 4.67
C ASN A 184 -4.63 -6.66 5.60
N THR A 185 -3.70 -7.59 5.80
CA THR A 185 -2.59 -7.38 6.74
C THR A 185 -1.25 -7.49 6.05
N GLN A 186 -0.27 -6.75 6.57
CA GLN A 186 1.12 -6.78 6.10
C GLN A 186 2.08 -7.03 7.26
N ILE A 187 3.12 -7.81 6.98
CA ILE A 187 4.22 -8.12 7.87
C ILE A 187 5.54 -7.80 7.15
N VAL A 188 6.20 -6.72 7.59
CA VAL A 188 7.63 -6.54 7.33
C VAL A 188 8.42 -7.55 8.18
N CYS A 189 8.99 -8.55 7.51
CA CYS A 189 9.75 -9.62 8.13
C CYS A 189 11.22 -9.20 8.27
N CYS A 190 11.76 -9.31 9.48
CA CYS A 190 13.11 -8.94 9.86
C CYS A 190 13.87 -10.19 10.33
N PRO A 191 14.96 -10.59 9.66
CA PRO A 191 15.73 -11.78 10.02
C PRO A 191 16.22 -11.78 11.48
N GLY A 192 15.98 -12.89 12.19
CA GLY A 192 16.32 -13.09 13.59
C GLY A 192 15.49 -12.27 14.59
N ILE A 193 14.34 -11.72 14.17
CA ILE A 193 13.49 -10.86 15.00
C ILE A 193 12.03 -11.33 15.01
N ASN A 194 11.38 -11.33 13.85
CA ASN A 194 9.98 -11.75 13.68
C ASN A 194 9.80 -12.70 12.48
N ASP A 195 10.88 -13.39 12.09
CA ASP A 195 10.90 -14.49 11.12
C ASP A 195 10.77 -15.85 11.83
N GLY A 196 10.76 -16.95 11.06
CA GLY A 196 10.72 -18.29 11.64
C GLY A 196 9.46 -18.58 12.47
N GLU A 197 9.64 -19.12 13.68
CA GLU A 197 8.53 -19.52 14.57
C GLU A 197 7.64 -18.34 14.99
N GLU A 198 8.20 -17.15 15.20
CA GLU A 198 7.41 -15.95 15.54
C GLU A 198 6.49 -15.54 14.37
N LEU A 199 6.95 -15.72 13.13
CA LEU A 199 6.12 -15.48 11.94
C LEU A 199 5.01 -16.52 11.84
N VAL A 200 5.30 -17.80 12.10
CA VAL A 200 4.27 -18.85 12.16
C VAL A 200 3.18 -18.47 13.16
N SER A 201 3.56 -18.19 14.41
CA SER A 201 2.61 -17.82 15.46
C SER A 201 1.77 -16.60 15.07
N THR A 202 2.40 -15.60 14.44
CA THR A 202 1.70 -14.41 13.95
C THR A 202 0.67 -14.76 12.89
N ILE A 203 1.02 -15.57 11.89
CA ILE A 203 0.09 -15.99 10.83
C ILE A 203 -1.06 -16.82 11.41
N GLU A 204 -0.78 -17.75 12.33
CA GLU A 204 -1.83 -18.55 12.97
C GLU A 204 -2.81 -17.71 13.79
N ASP A 205 -2.30 -16.72 14.54
CA ASP A 205 -3.15 -15.80 15.29
C ASP A 205 -4.04 -14.96 14.38
N LEU A 206 -3.51 -14.49 13.25
CA LEU A 206 -4.28 -13.76 12.23
C LEU A 206 -5.32 -14.65 11.57
N TYR A 207 -5.01 -15.92 11.29
CA TYR A 207 -5.95 -16.86 10.68
C TYR A 207 -7.17 -17.13 11.59
N ARG A 208 -7.01 -17.07 12.91
CA ARG A 208 -8.16 -17.17 13.85
C ARG A 208 -9.20 -16.06 13.66
N LEU A 209 -8.84 -14.98 12.97
CA LEU A 209 -9.74 -13.87 12.64
C LEU A 209 -10.29 -13.96 11.20
N TYR A 210 -9.98 -15.03 10.46
CA TYR A 210 -10.60 -15.34 9.18
C TYR A 210 -12.12 -15.56 9.36
N PRO A 211 -12.99 -15.09 8.44
CA PRO A 211 -12.71 -14.49 7.14
C PRO A 211 -12.59 -12.96 7.15
N ASN A 212 -12.48 -12.33 8.32
CA ASN A 212 -12.40 -10.87 8.41
C ASN A 212 -10.98 -10.37 8.20
N VAL A 213 -9.98 -11.06 8.76
CA VAL A 213 -8.64 -10.99 8.16
C VAL A 213 -8.67 -11.92 6.94
N ASN A 214 -8.63 -11.36 5.73
CA ASN A 214 -8.76 -12.11 4.48
C ASN A 214 -7.40 -12.44 3.85
N SER A 215 -6.40 -11.59 4.06
CA SER A 215 -5.07 -11.73 3.44
C SER A 215 -3.93 -11.27 4.35
N VAL A 216 -2.78 -11.91 4.20
CA VAL A 216 -1.52 -11.56 4.86
C VAL A 216 -0.40 -11.47 3.82
N ALA A 217 0.16 -10.29 3.60
CA ALA A 217 1.39 -10.10 2.83
C ALA A 217 2.60 -10.13 3.76
N VAL A 218 3.62 -10.88 3.38
CA VAL A 218 4.90 -10.93 4.09
C VAL A 218 5.99 -10.44 3.16
N VAL A 219 6.61 -9.32 3.53
CA VAL A 219 7.63 -8.62 2.73
C VAL A 219 8.96 -8.63 3.49
N PRO A 220 10.11 -8.80 2.82
CA PRO A 220 11.39 -8.68 3.48
C PRO A 220 11.71 -7.21 3.80
N LEU A 221 12.48 -7.02 4.86
CA LEU A 221 13.07 -5.73 5.24
C LEU A 221 14.02 -5.19 4.15
N GLY A 222 13.85 -3.92 3.78
CA GLY A 222 14.82 -3.16 2.98
C GLY A 222 15.76 -2.30 3.84
N ILE A 223 17.07 -2.35 3.53
CA ILE A 223 18.12 -1.60 4.24
C ILE A 223 18.85 -0.67 3.28
N THR A 224 18.80 0.64 3.54
CA THR A 224 19.60 1.63 2.80
C THR A 224 20.98 1.81 3.48
N LYS A 225 21.92 2.43 2.77
CA LYS A 225 23.23 2.85 3.33
C LYS A 225 23.12 4.05 4.28
N HIS A 226 21.98 4.76 4.30
CA HIS A 226 21.76 5.97 5.09
C HIS A 226 21.12 5.65 6.44
N ARG A 227 21.68 4.67 7.17
CA ARG A 227 21.16 4.19 8.47
C ARG A 227 22.04 4.57 9.66
N GLU A 228 22.80 5.66 9.57
CA GLU A 228 23.67 6.10 10.65
C GLU A 228 22.83 6.40 11.91
N GLY A 229 23.20 5.79 13.05
CA GLY A 229 22.47 5.93 14.31
C GLY A 229 21.27 4.99 14.49
N LEU A 230 20.89 4.21 13.47
CA LEU A 230 19.79 3.24 13.56
C LEU A 230 20.27 1.85 13.99
N LYS A 231 19.35 1.01 14.48
CA LYS A 231 19.64 -0.38 14.84
C LYS A 231 20.19 -1.15 13.64
N LYS A 232 21.26 -1.91 13.86
CA LYS A 232 21.82 -2.83 12.86
C LYS A 232 20.84 -3.99 12.64
N LEU A 233 20.51 -4.22 11.38
CA LEU A 233 19.63 -5.31 10.94
C LEU A 233 20.34 -6.12 9.86
N ASN A 234 19.93 -7.37 9.70
CA ASN A 234 20.43 -8.25 8.66
C ASN A 234 19.40 -8.31 7.52
N LEU A 235 19.88 -8.47 6.29
CA LEU A 235 19.03 -8.77 5.14
C LEU A 235 18.78 -10.26 5.04
N PHE A 236 17.71 -10.62 4.33
CA PHE A 236 17.53 -12.00 3.90
C PHE A 236 18.61 -12.36 2.86
N THR A 237 19.12 -13.57 3.00
CA THR A 237 20.07 -14.19 2.08
C THR A 237 19.31 -15.22 1.24
N GLN A 238 19.95 -15.80 0.24
CA GLN A 238 19.38 -16.92 -0.50
C GLN A 238 18.91 -18.06 0.43
N GLU A 239 19.78 -18.46 1.37
CA GLU A 239 19.50 -19.55 2.30
C GLU A 239 18.34 -19.21 3.27
N THR A 240 18.36 -18.01 3.86
CA THR A 240 17.33 -17.62 4.82
C THR A 240 15.99 -17.31 4.14
N SER A 241 15.99 -16.82 2.90
CA SER A 241 14.77 -16.66 2.09
C SER A 241 14.14 -18.01 1.77
N LEU A 242 14.95 -19.00 1.36
CA LEU A 242 14.47 -20.35 1.06
C LEU A 242 13.87 -21.02 2.30
N LYS A 243 14.51 -20.88 3.47
CA LYS A 243 13.97 -21.34 4.75
C LYS A 243 12.61 -20.70 5.04
N GLN A 244 12.49 -19.40 4.80
CA GLN A 244 11.26 -18.66 5.05
C GLN A 244 10.12 -19.08 4.10
N ILE A 245 10.43 -19.31 2.81
CA ILE A 245 9.48 -19.83 1.82
C ILE A 245 8.97 -21.21 2.25
N ASN A 246 9.86 -22.13 2.58
CA ASN A 246 9.47 -23.50 2.96
C ASN A 246 8.55 -23.51 4.18
N LEU A 247 8.84 -22.67 5.18
CA LEU A 247 8.01 -22.56 6.38
C LEU A 247 6.62 -21.98 6.07
N VAL A 248 6.54 -20.96 5.22
CA VAL A 248 5.25 -20.34 4.83
C VAL A 248 4.46 -21.26 3.90
N LYS A 249 5.12 -22.04 3.05
CA LYS A 249 4.49 -22.99 2.12
C LYS A 249 3.65 -24.05 2.83
N GLU A 250 4.12 -24.53 3.99
CA GLU A 250 3.34 -25.46 4.82
C GLU A 250 2.04 -24.81 5.34
N LEU A 251 2.12 -23.54 5.77
CA LEU A 251 0.94 -22.78 6.19
C LEU A 251 0.00 -22.46 5.03
N GLN A 252 0.54 -22.10 3.87
CA GLN A 252 -0.24 -21.88 2.65
C GLN A 252 -1.03 -23.12 2.28
N LYS A 253 -0.39 -24.30 2.30
CA LYS A 253 -1.05 -25.56 2.00
C LYS A 253 -2.17 -25.85 3.00
N LYS A 254 -1.89 -25.75 4.31
CA LYS A 254 -2.87 -25.94 5.40
C LYS A 254 -4.11 -25.06 5.18
N TYR A 255 -3.92 -23.75 4.99
CA TYR A 255 -5.04 -22.83 4.87
C TYR A 255 -5.74 -22.89 3.51
N TYR A 256 -5.04 -23.27 2.44
CA TYR A 256 -5.68 -23.53 1.17
C TYR A 256 -6.67 -24.71 1.24
N GLU A 257 -6.30 -25.78 1.97
CA GLU A 257 -7.20 -26.93 2.21
C GLU A 257 -8.43 -26.53 3.07
N GLU A 258 -8.29 -25.58 3.99
CA GLU A 258 -9.36 -25.13 4.90
C GLU A 258 -10.28 -24.05 4.29
N SER A 259 -9.73 -23.08 3.55
CA SER A 259 -10.47 -21.90 3.06
C SER A 259 -10.41 -21.68 1.55
N GLY A 260 -9.70 -22.51 0.78
CA GLY A 260 -9.58 -22.39 -0.68
C GLY A 260 -8.73 -21.21 -1.15
N THR A 261 -7.98 -20.58 -0.25
CA THR A 261 -7.12 -19.43 -0.56
C THR A 261 -5.78 -19.56 0.18
N PRO A 262 -4.65 -19.18 -0.46
CA PRO A 262 -3.39 -19.03 0.26
C PRO A 262 -3.53 -17.79 1.15
N PHE A 263 -3.97 -18.01 2.39
CA PHE A 263 -4.21 -16.96 3.39
C PHE A 263 -3.01 -16.01 3.57
N VAL A 264 -1.79 -16.54 3.42
CA VAL A 264 -0.53 -15.79 3.49
C VAL A 264 0.20 -15.85 2.16
N ARG A 265 0.76 -14.72 1.74
CA ARG A 265 1.56 -14.59 0.52
C ARG A 265 2.87 -13.90 0.82
N LEU A 266 3.96 -14.46 0.30
CA LEU A 266 5.27 -13.81 0.32
C LEU A 266 5.38 -12.87 -0.88
N SER A 267 6.08 -11.76 -0.71
CA SER A 267 6.46 -10.92 -1.83
C SER A 267 7.39 -11.65 -2.80
N ASP A 268 7.41 -11.18 -4.04
CA ASP A 268 8.20 -11.78 -5.12
C ASP A 268 9.70 -11.75 -4.81
N GLU A 269 10.15 -10.79 -3.98
CA GLU A 269 11.53 -10.67 -3.54
C GLU A 269 12.03 -11.92 -2.82
N PHE A 270 11.21 -12.59 -2.00
CA PHE A 270 11.64 -13.84 -1.34
C PHE A 270 11.98 -14.93 -2.36
N TYR A 271 11.14 -15.11 -3.37
CA TYR A 271 11.34 -16.12 -4.41
C TYR A 271 12.55 -15.79 -5.27
N ILE A 272 12.67 -14.53 -5.71
CA ILE A 272 13.79 -14.09 -6.54
C ILE A 272 15.13 -14.21 -5.79
N VAL A 273 15.20 -13.76 -4.53
CA VAL A 273 16.44 -13.83 -3.72
C VAL A 273 16.83 -15.27 -3.38
N SER A 274 15.85 -16.15 -3.15
CA SER A 274 16.13 -17.58 -2.92
C SER A 274 16.51 -18.34 -4.19
N GLY A 275 16.16 -17.81 -5.37
CA GLY A 275 16.28 -18.51 -6.65
C GLY A 275 15.17 -19.54 -6.88
N GLU A 276 14.10 -19.49 -6.08
CA GLU A 276 12.89 -20.31 -6.29
C GLU A 276 12.03 -19.74 -7.41
N GLN A 277 11.25 -20.61 -8.05
CA GLN A 277 10.30 -20.18 -9.06
C GLN A 277 9.17 -19.36 -8.41
N LEU A 278 8.80 -18.25 -9.06
CA LEU A 278 7.63 -17.45 -8.68
C LEU A 278 6.34 -18.29 -8.78
N PRO A 279 5.40 -18.15 -7.84
CA PRO A 279 4.06 -18.72 -7.96
C PRO A 279 3.32 -18.25 -9.23
N ASP A 280 2.39 -19.08 -9.71
CA ASP A 280 1.53 -18.75 -10.84
C ASP A 280 0.41 -17.76 -10.44
N SER A 281 -0.25 -17.13 -11.41
CA SER A 281 -1.29 -16.11 -11.17
C SER A 281 -2.44 -16.59 -10.27
N GLU A 282 -2.83 -17.87 -10.32
CA GLU A 282 -3.91 -18.38 -9.46
C GLU A 282 -3.57 -18.26 -7.96
N HIS A 283 -2.29 -18.29 -7.60
CA HIS A 283 -1.84 -18.10 -6.22
C HIS A 283 -2.21 -16.70 -5.67
N TYR A 284 -2.14 -15.69 -6.53
CA TYR A 284 -2.31 -14.28 -6.14
C TYR A 284 -3.76 -13.80 -6.15
N GLN A 285 -4.71 -14.61 -6.65
CA GLN A 285 -6.16 -14.37 -6.61
C GLN A 285 -6.57 -12.92 -6.93
N GLY A 286 -6.12 -12.39 -8.08
CA GLY A 286 -6.46 -11.04 -8.51
C GLY A 286 -5.53 -9.94 -8.02
N PHE A 287 -4.40 -10.30 -7.39
CA PHE A 287 -3.32 -9.36 -7.04
C PHE A 287 -3.74 -8.23 -6.09
N GLU A 288 -4.61 -8.52 -5.12
CA GLU A 288 -5.14 -7.54 -4.15
C GLU A 288 -4.04 -6.80 -3.36
N GLN A 289 -2.87 -7.42 -3.20
CA GLN A 289 -1.72 -6.88 -2.45
C GLN A 289 -0.53 -6.54 -3.35
N ILE A 290 -0.79 -6.17 -4.62
CA ILE A 290 0.28 -5.86 -5.57
C ILE A 290 1.21 -4.72 -5.08
N GLU A 291 0.66 -3.75 -4.36
CA GLU A 291 1.40 -2.63 -3.75
C GLU A 291 2.43 -3.10 -2.70
N ASP A 292 2.25 -4.29 -2.12
CA ASP A 292 3.19 -4.92 -1.20
C ASP A 292 4.31 -5.69 -1.94
N GLY A 293 4.36 -5.61 -3.28
CA GLY A 293 5.30 -6.39 -4.09
C GLY A 293 4.94 -7.88 -4.18
N VAL A 294 3.66 -8.21 -3.98
CA VAL A 294 3.15 -9.59 -4.03
C VAL A 294 2.54 -9.85 -5.41
N GLY A 295 3.24 -10.60 -6.25
CA GLY A 295 2.78 -11.03 -7.58
C GLY A 295 3.05 -10.05 -8.74
N MET A 296 3.79 -8.96 -8.51
CA MET A 296 4.16 -8.00 -9.55
C MET A 296 4.95 -8.64 -10.72
N ALA A 297 5.93 -9.50 -10.40
CA ALA A 297 6.77 -10.16 -11.39
C ALA A 297 5.98 -11.24 -12.15
N THR A 298 5.11 -11.99 -11.46
CA THR A 298 4.20 -12.96 -12.10
C THR A 298 3.21 -12.24 -13.02
N LEU A 299 2.61 -11.13 -12.58
CA LEU A 299 1.70 -10.34 -13.42
C LEU A 299 2.41 -9.82 -14.68
N LEU A 300 3.63 -9.31 -14.55
CA LEU A 300 4.43 -8.86 -15.69
C LEU A 300 4.69 -10.01 -16.67
N LYS A 301 5.15 -11.15 -16.17
CA LYS A 301 5.42 -12.34 -16.98
C LYS A 301 4.17 -12.79 -17.75
N ASP A 302 3.04 -12.91 -17.06
CA ASP A 302 1.79 -13.38 -17.64
C ASP A 302 1.22 -12.38 -18.65
N THR A 303 1.37 -11.08 -18.38
CA THR A 303 1.00 -10.02 -19.32
C THR A 303 1.83 -10.12 -20.59
N ILE A 304 3.15 -10.31 -20.47
CA ILE A 304 4.01 -10.52 -21.63
C ILE A 304 3.58 -11.77 -22.37
N ASP A 305 3.47 -12.92 -21.70
CA ASP A 305 3.15 -14.20 -22.37
C ASP A 305 1.78 -14.17 -23.08
N THR A 306 0.80 -13.44 -22.54
CA THR A 306 -0.53 -13.30 -23.14
C THR A 306 -0.54 -12.35 -24.33
N THR A 307 0.23 -11.26 -24.29
CA THR A 307 0.24 -10.22 -25.34
C THR A 307 1.26 -10.46 -26.44
N LEU A 308 2.25 -11.31 -26.17
CA LEU A 308 3.33 -11.63 -27.09
C LEU A 308 2.85 -12.19 -28.47
N PRO A 309 1.79 -13.01 -28.56
CA PRO A 309 1.23 -13.45 -29.85
C PRO A 309 0.75 -12.31 -30.75
N ASP A 310 0.36 -11.17 -30.17
CA ASP A 310 -0.12 -9.99 -30.90
C ASP A 310 1.01 -9.09 -31.41
N LEU A 311 2.27 -9.44 -31.12
CA LEU A 311 3.44 -8.70 -31.57
C LEU A 311 3.52 -8.67 -33.10
N LYS A 312 3.52 -7.45 -33.66
CA LYS A 312 3.75 -7.23 -35.09
C LYS A 312 5.14 -7.71 -35.49
N LYS A 313 5.20 -8.69 -36.40
CA LYS A 313 6.44 -9.32 -36.87
C LYS A 313 7.27 -8.43 -37.80
N ASP A 314 6.65 -7.43 -38.40
CA ASP A 314 7.27 -6.42 -39.27
C ASP A 314 7.60 -5.12 -38.52
N GLY A 315 7.33 -5.05 -37.21
CA GLY A 315 7.73 -3.92 -36.38
C GLY A 315 9.25 -3.80 -36.30
N VAL A 316 9.76 -2.58 -36.39
CA VAL A 316 11.20 -2.27 -36.25
C VAL A 316 11.35 -1.26 -35.12
N GLY A 317 12.32 -1.46 -34.24
CA GLY A 317 12.59 -0.52 -33.17
C GLY A 317 13.83 -0.89 -32.37
N SER A 318 14.45 0.12 -31.76
CA SER A 318 15.47 -0.06 -30.73
C SER A 318 14.89 0.45 -29.43
N PHE A 319 15.12 -0.26 -28.33
CA PHE A 319 14.61 0.11 -27.01
C PHE A 319 15.64 -0.21 -25.95
N THR A 320 15.69 0.62 -24.92
CA THR A 320 16.47 0.33 -23.71
C THR A 320 15.53 0.17 -22.52
N PHE A 321 15.49 -1.04 -21.97
CA PHE A 321 14.78 -1.32 -20.73
C PHE A 321 15.72 -1.05 -19.55
N VAL A 322 15.19 -0.33 -18.56
CA VAL A 322 15.92 0.09 -17.38
C VAL A 322 15.27 -0.59 -16.18
N THR A 323 16.06 -1.30 -15.37
CA THR A 323 15.52 -2.06 -14.24
C THR A 323 16.50 -2.14 -13.08
N GLY A 324 15.97 -2.37 -11.87
CA GLY A 324 16.77 -2.70 -10.70
C GLY A 324 17.32 -4.13 -10.78
N ALA A 325 18.35 -4.39 -9.99
CA ALA A 325 19.06 -5.67 -9.94
C ALA A 325 18.17 -6.88 -9.63
N LEU A 326 17.13 -6.70 -8.79
CA LEU A 326 16.28 -7.80 -8.34
C LEU A 326 15.61 -8.52 -9.51
N VAL A 327 14.91 -7.77 -10.36
CA VAL A 327 14.14 -8.35 -11.49
C VAL A 327 14.91 -8.32 -12.80
N TYR A 328 16.18 -7.88 -12.82
CA TYR A 328 17.00 -7.83 -14.03
C TYR A 328 17.01 -9.15 -14.82
N PRO A 329 17.19 -10.33 -14.21
CA PRO A 329 17.15 -11.60 -14.95
C PRO A 329 15.80 -11.85 -15.65
N GLU A 330 14.69 -11.47 -15.03
CA GLU A 330 13.35 -11.62 -15.61
C GLU A 330 13.14 -10.67 -16.80
N ILE A 331 13.62 -9.43 -16.69
CA ILE A 331 13.55 -8.46 -17.81
C ILE A 331 14.41 -8.92 -19.00
N VAL A 332 15.58 -9.52 -18.75
CA VAL A 332 16.39 -10.16 -19.81
C VAL A 332 15.61 -11.30 -20.47
N HIS A 333 14.93 -12.13 -19.68
CA HIS A 333 14.10 -13.21 -20.21
C HIS A 333 12.95 -12.68 -21.10
N ILE A 334 12.29 -11.60 -20.69
CA ILE A 334 11.25 -10.91 -21.46
C ILE A 334 11.82 -10.36 -22.77
N LYS A 335 12.97 -9.68 -22.72
CA LYS A 335 13.70 -9.25 -23.92
C LYS A 335 13.89 -10.41 -24.89
N ASP A 336 14.40 -11.54 -24.40
CA ASP A 336 14.71 -12.69 -25.26
C ASP A 336 13.45 -13.28 -25.90
N LYS A 337 12.32 -13.32 -25.17
CA LYS A 337 11.03 -13.75 -25.73
C LYS A 337 10.58 -12.85 -26.87
N ILE A 338 10.67 -11.52 -26.69
CA ILE A 338 10.28 -10.53 -27.71
C ILE A 338 11.17 -10.66 -28.96
N GLN A 339 12.49 -10.68 -28.78
CA GLN A 339 13.43 -10.73 -29.90
C GLN A 339 13.42 -12.06 -30.65
N ARG A 340 13.06 -13.17 -30.00
CA ARG A 340 12.86 -14.47 -30.67
C ARG A 340 11.69 -14.43 -31.67
N LEU A 341 10.66 -13.63 -31.40
CA LEU A 341 9.49 -13.54 -32.28
C LEU A 341 9.62 -12.45 -33.34
N ASN A 342 10.32 -11.36 -33.03
CA ASN A 342 10.65 -10.32 -34.00
C ASN A 342 12.11 -9.88 -33.83
N ASN A 343 12.96 -10.35 -34.74
CA ASN A 343 14.39 -10.05 -34.76
C ASN A 343 14.73 -8.64 -35.26
N ASN A 344 13.74 -7.87 -35.75
CA ASN A 344 13.91 -6.47 -36.13
C ASN A 344 13.73 -5.51 -34.94
N ILE A 345 13.35 -6.05 -33.77
CA ILE A 345 13.30 -5.32 -32.51
C ILE A 345 14.61 -5.58 -31.77
N ASN A 346 15.36 -4.51 -31.50
CA ASN A 346 16.57 -4.54 -30.69
C ASN A 346 16.26 -4.03 -29.29
N ILE A 347 16.39 -4.88 -28.27
CA ILE A 347 16.21 -4.47 -26.87
C ILE A 347 17.54 -4.63 -26.15
N THR A 348 17.99 -3.56 -25.52
CA THR A 348 19.04 -3.60 -24.49
C THR A 348 18.38 -3.55 -23.12
N VAL A 349 18.91 -4.32 -22.17
CA VAL A 349 18.43 -4.30 -20.77
C VAL A 349 19.58 -3.83 -19.90
N GLU A 350 19.33 -2.76 -19.18
CA GLU A 350 20.31 -2.08 -18.35
C GLU A 350 19.95 -2.24 -16.87
N GLU A 351 20.82 -2.97 -16.16
CA GLU A 351 20.77 -3.08 -14.71
C GLU A 351 21.29 -1.77 -14.11
N ILE A 352 20.46 -1.10 -13.32
CA ILE A 352 20.84 0.14 -12.65
C ILE A 352 21.25 -0.17 -11.21
N PRO A 353 22.55 -0.03 -10.86
CA PRO A 353 22.98 -0.18 -9.48
C PRO A 353 22.46 1.01 -8.66
N ASN A 354 21.79 0.74 -7.54
CA ASN A 354 21.26 1.78 -6.66
C ASN A 354 22.35 2.36 -5.78
N LYS A 355 23.21 3.22 -6.34
CA LYS A 355 24.28 3.84 -5.55
C LYS A 355 23.74 4.92 -4.62
N PHE A 356 22.61 5.54 -4.94
CA PHE A 356 22.01 6.57 -4.10
C PHE A 356 21.55 6.01 -2.75
N PHE A 357 20.71 4.97 -2.73
CA PHE A 357 20.26 4.33 -1.48
C PHE A 357 21.21 3.24 -0.99
N GLY A 358 22.12 2.76 -1.82
CA GLY A 358 23.03 1.64 -1.51
C GLY A 358 22.65 0.39 -2.29
N GLU A 359 23.66 -0.40 -2.68
CA GLU A 359 23.50 -1.53 -3.60
C GLU A 359 22.66 -2.69 -3.02
N THR A 360 22.36 -2.65 -1.72
CA THR A 360 21.40 -3.53 -1.06
C THR A 360 19.95 -3.25 -1.44
N ILE A 361 19.64 -2.06 -1.98
CA ILE A 361 18.32 -1.73 -2.52
C ILE A 361 18.29 -2.10 -4.00
N THR A 362 17.64 -3.21 -4.33
CA THR A 362 17.69 -3.83 -5.65
C THR A 362 16.39 -3.69 -6.45
N VAL A 363 15.33 -3.15 -5.84
CA VAL A 363 14.01 -3.00 -6.47
C VAL A 363 13.97 -1.84 -7.48
N THR A 364 13.22 -2.03 -8.57
CA THR A 364 13.10 -1.03 -9.65
C THR A 364 12.39 0.25 -9.20
N GLY A 365 11.41 0.15 -8.30
CA GLY A 365 10.64 1.32 -7.81
C GLY A 365 11.44 2.33 -7.00
N LEU A 366 12.67 1.98 -6.56
CA LEU A 366 13.55 2.85 -5.79
C LEU A 366 14.79 3.30 -6.57
N LEU A 367 14.81 3.12 -7.89
CA LEU A 367 15.85 3.69 -8.74
C LEU A 367 15.76 5.22 -8.75
N THR A 368 16.92 5.86 -8.69
CA THR A 368 16.99 7.32 -8.74
C THR A 368 17.37 7.81 -10.13
N GLY A 369 16.89 8.99 -10.52
CA GLY A 369 17.28 9.60 -11.79
C GLY A 369 18.79 9.78 -11.93
N ILE A 370 19.50 10.06 -10.83
CA ILE A 370 20.97 10.18 -10.82
C ILE A 370 21.63 8.83 -11.15
N ASP A 371 21.17 7.73 -10.56
CA ASP A 371 21.73 6.41 -10.83
C ASP A 371 21.45 5.96 -12.27
N ILE A 372 20.23 6.22 -12.77
CA ILE A 372 19.85 5.95 -14.17
C ILE A 372 20.74 6.76 -15.12
N ILE A 373 20.83 8.08 -14.95
CA ILE A 373 21.64 8.95 -15.79
C ILE A 373 23.12 8.52 -15.76
N ASN A 374 23.67 8.27 -14.57
CA ASN A 374 25.08 7.89 -14.45
C ASN A 374 25.40 6.57 -15.15
N THR A 375 24.45 5.63 -15.17
CA THR A 375 24.61 4.33 -15.81
C THR A 375 24.45 4.42 -17.33
N LEU A 376 23.56 5.28 -17.81
CA LEU A 376 23.20 5.39 -19.23
C LEU A 376 24.00 6.45 -20.01
N LYS A 377 24.63 7.43 -19.35
CA LYS A 377 25.29 8.58 -20.03
C LYS A 377 26.38 8.19 -21.04
N GLU A 378 26.99 7.02 -20.88
CA GLU A 378 28.06 6.50 -21.76
C GLU A 378 27.58 5.33 -22.63
N ARG A 379 26.27 5.04 -22.63
CA ARG A 379 25.67 3.93 -23.37
C ARG A 379 24.85 4.46 -24.54
N GLU A 380 24.81 3.66 -25.60
CA GLU A 380 23.86 3.87 -26.69
C GLU A 380 22.48 3.41 -26.22
N VAL A 381 21.55 4.36 -26.06
CA VAL A 381 20.16 4.09 -25.69
C VAL A 381 19.31 4.03 -26.95
N GLY A 382 18.38 3.07 -26.97
CA GLY A 382 17.53 2.77 -28.13
C GLY A 382 16.43 3.77 -28.41
#